data_AF-D7U8V4-F1
#
_entry.id   AF-D7U8V4-F1
#
_cell.length_a   1.000
_cell.length_b   1.000
_cell.length_c   1.000
_cell.angle_alpha   90.00
_cell.angle_beta   90.00
_cell.angle_gamma   90.00
#
_symmetry.space_group_name_H-M   'P 1'
#
loop_
_entity.id
_entity.type
_entity.pdbx_description
1 polymer ?
#
loop_
_entity_poly.entity_id
_entity_poly.type
_entity_poly.pdbx_seq_one_letter_code
_entity_poly.pdbx_strand_id
1 'polypeptide(L)'
;MADPLILSYGRVNLPSFLVNPEAVIDMIPVVMVVNAIIAAMAKHGIAGKPGIKVYHVGSSAVNPLPLGDLFKHSYEHFICSPINMDTEGKTVDMKEMKIFSPMDDFSSHMQTEIVQQRRLTISGNKASQRLERKCKMIVEHAINLARVYQPYMFFRGRFDNSNTHNLMEGMSEEEMKRFRLDVENVDWEDYITNIHISGLKKHVMKGRGMPK
;
A
#
# COMPACT_ATOMS: atom_id res chain seq x y z
N MET A 1 0.41 -7.11 -2.47
CA MET A 1 -0.72 -6.40 -1.82
C MET A 1 -0.16 -5.40 -0.82
N ALA A 2 -0.45 -4.10 -1.00
CA ALA A 2 0.08 -3.00 -0.18
C ALA A 2 -0.69 -2.78 1.14
N ASP A 3 -1.95 -3.24 1.19
CA ASP A 3 -2.88 -2.96 2.29
C ASP A 3 -2.35 -3.28 3.70
N PRO A 4 -1.62 -4.37 3.95
CA PRO A 4 -1.08 -4.64 5.29
C PRO A 4 -0.08 -3.57 5.76
N LEU A 5 0.69 -2.98 4.85
CA LEU A 5 1.62 -1.90 5.16
C LEU A 5 0.87 -0.59 5.40
N ILE A 6 -0.10 -0.25 4.53
CA ILE A 6 -0.94 0.95 4.67
C ILE A 6 -1.71 0.93 6.01
N LEU A 7 -2.35 -0.20 6.34
CA LEU A 7 -3.10 -0.35 7.59
C LEU A 7 -2.19 -0.39 8.82
N SER A 8 -1.01 -0.99 8.72
CA SER A 8 -0.04 -0.97 9.83
C SER A 8 0.52 0.43 10.06
N TYR A 9 0.71 1.21 8.99
CA TYR A 9 1.10 2.61 9.08
C TYR A 9 0.01 3.47 9.72
N GLY A 10 -1.24 3.38 9.26
CA GLY A 10 -2.36 4.13 9.84
C GLY A 10 -2.71 3.73 11.29
N ARG A 11 -2.26 2.54 11.75
CA ARG A 11 -2.33 2.12 13.16
C ARG A 11 -1.13 2.56 13.99
N VAL A 12 -0.20 3.32 13.43
CA VAL A 12 1.05 3.75 14.10
C VAL A 12 1.90 2.56 14.55
N ASN A 13 1.73 1.39 13.91
CA ASN A 13 2.53 0.19 14.18
C ASN A 13 3.81 0.14 13.33
N LEU A 14 3.91 1.00 12.31
CA LEU A 14 5.08 1.17 11.45
C LEU A 14 5.49 2.65 11.39
N PRO A 15 6.01 3.23 12.48
CA PRO A 15 6.53 4.60 12.48
C PRO A 15 7.79 4.73 11.60
N SER A 16 8.47 3.61 11.36
CA SER A 16 9.61 3.49 10.45
C SER A 16 9.54 2.19 9.65
N PHE A 17 10.07 2.20 8.43
CA PHE A 17 10.14 0.98 7.63
C PHE A 17 11.25 0.98 6.57
N LEU A 18 11.59 -0.22 6.10
CA LEU A 18 12.59 -0.43 5.06
C LEU A 18 11.95 -0.29 3.66
N VAL A 19 12.24 0.82 2.98
CA VAL A 19 11.62 1.20 1.71
C VAL A 19 12.62 1.94 0.83
N ASN A 20 12.61 1.69 -0.48
CA ASN A 20 13.14 2.63 -1.46
C ASN A 20 12.00 3.55 -1.93
N PRO A 21 12.02 4.86 -1.61
CA PRO A 21 10.92 5.77 -1.96
C PRO A 21 10.71 5.89 -3.48
N GLU A 22 11.78 5.68 -4.25
CA GLU A 22 11.77 5.73 -5.73
C GLU A 22 11.31 4.43 -6.40
N ALA A 23 11.14 3.34 -5.64
CA ALA A 23 10.62 2.10 -6.22
C ALA A 23 9.13 2.28 -6.56
N VAL A 24 8.73 1.79 -7.72
CA VAL A 24 7.36 1.94 -8.24
C VAL A 24 6.56 0.70 -7.87
N ILE A 25 5.39 0.91 -7.25
CA ILE A 25 4.42 -0.14 -7.01
C ILE A 25 3.44 -0.24 -8.19
N ASP A 26 3.27 -1.43 -8.74
CA ASP A 26 2.28 -1.68 -9.78
C ASP A 26 0.92 -1.93 -9.15
N MET A 27 0.14 -0.86 -9.04
CA MET A 27 -1.19 -0.86 -8.44
C MET A 27 -2.22 -0.49 -9.50
N ILE A 28 -3.39 -1.14 -9.47
CA ILE A 28 -4.44 -0.92 -10.46
C ILE A 28 -5.83 -0.97 -9.79
N PRO A 29 -6.72 0.00 -10.06
CA PRO A 29 -8.12 -0.11 -9.65
C PRO A 29 -8.79 -1.34 -10.29
N VAL A 30 -9.44 -2.16 -9.47
CA VAL A 30 -10.09 -3.41 -9.94
C VAL A 30 -11.08 -3.18 -11.09
N VAL A 31 -11.74 -2.02 -11.12
CA VAL A 31 -12.69 -1.65 -12.18
C VAL A 31 -12.02 -1.60 -13.56
N MET A 32 -10.78 -1.13 -13.65
CA MET A 32 -10.04 -1.08 -14.91
C MET A 32 -9.68 -2.49 -15.40
N VAL A 33 -9.33 -3.40 -14.49
CA VAL A 33 -9.08 -4.81 -14.82
C VAL A 33 -10.35 -5.48 -15.35
N VAL A 34 -11.49 -5.27 -14.69
CA VAL A 34 -12.79 -5.81 -15.12
C VAL A 34 -13.16 -5.26 -16.50
N ASN A 35 -13.05 -3.95 -16.69
CA ASN A 35 -13.37 -3.33 -17.97
C ASN A 35 -12.44 -3.87 -19.08
N ALA A 36 -11.16 -4.13 -18.79
CA ALA A 36 -10.20 -4.63 -19.77
C ALA A 36 -10.58 -6.05 -20.24
N ILE A 37 -11.06 -6.88 -19.31
CA ILE A 37 -11.60 -8.20 -19.62
C ILE A 37 -12.80 -8.07 -20.56
N ILE A 38 -13.76 -7.18 -20.24
CA ILE A 38 -14.96 -6.96 -21.06
C ILE A 38 -14.57 -6.47 -22.46
N ALA A 39 -13.64 -5.51 -22.56
CA ALA A 39 -13.17 -4.99 -23.84
C ALA A 39 -12.43 -6.04 -24.67
N ALA A 40 -11.59 -6.86 -24.05
CA ALA A 40 -10.93 -7.97 -24.72
C ALA A 40 -11.95 -8.99 -25.25
N MET A 41 -12.98 -9.31 -24.46
CA MET A 41 -14.08 -10.17 -24.89
C MET A 41 -14.87 -9.56 -26.04
N ALA A 42 -15.16 -8.26 -26.01
CA ALA A 42 -15.87 -7.58 -27.09
C ALA A 42 -15.06 -7.62 -28.41
N LYS A 43 -13.74 -7.36 -28.34
CA LYS A 43 -12.86 -7.33 -29.52
C LYS A 43 -12.66 -8.71 -30.15
N HIS A 44 -12.49 -9.75 -29.33
CA HIS A 44 -12.12 -11.08 -29.80
C HIS A 44 -13.27 -12.09 -29.82
N GLY A 45 -14.39 -11.80 -29.16
CA GLY A 45 -15.51 -12.74 -29.02
C GLY A 45 -16.24 -13.04 -30.32
N ILE A 46 -16.14 -12.16 -31.32
CA ILE A 46 -16.79 -12.34 -32.64
C ILE A 46 -15.80 -12.93 -33.66
N ALA A 47 -14.51 -12.65 -33.51
CA ALA A 47 -13.48 -13.06 -34.47
C ALA A 47 -12.92 -14.44 -34.11
N GLY A 48 -13.35 -15.47 -34.83
CA GLY A 48 -12.87 -16.86 -34.70
C GLY A 48 -11.41 -17.10 -35.12
N LYS A 49 -10.51 -16.12 -34.98
CA LYS A 49 -9.08 -16.31 -35.26
C LYS A 49 -8.42 -17.02 -34.08
N PRO A 50 -7.93 -18.26 -34.24
CA PRO A 50 -7.27 -18.96 -33.16
C PRO A 50 -5.97 -18.25 -32.78
N GLY A 51 -5.79 -17.99 -31.49
CA GLY A 51 -4.57 -17.40 -30.94
C GLY A 51 -4.76 -16.93 -29.49
N ILE A 52 -3.70 -17.06 -28.68
CA ILE A 52 -3.68 -16.53 -27.32
C ILE A 52 -3.30 -15.05 -27.38
N LYS A 53 -4.13 -14.19 -26.79
CA LYS A 53 -3.83 -12.76 -26.57
C LYS A 53 -3.64 -12.52 -25.08
N VAL A 54 -2.51 -11.92 -24.74
CA VAL A 54 -2.18 -11.59 -23.34
C VAL A 54 -2.26 -10.08 -23.17
N TYR A 55 -3.12 -9.66 -22.25
CA TYR A 55 -3.32 -8.25 -21.87
C TYR A 55 -2.82 -8.07 -20.45
N HIS A 56 -1.83 -7.20 -20.28
CA HIS A 56 -1.31 -6.80 -18.97
C HIS A 56 -1.96 -5.48 -18.59
N VAL A 57 -2.67 -5.43 -17.47
CA VAL A 57 -3.30 -4.21 -16.95
C VAL A 57 -2.46 -3.73 -15.77
N GLY A 58 -1.48 -2.91 -16.07
CA GLY A 58 -0.50 -2.37 -15.10
C GLY A 58 -0.31 -0.88 -15.31
N SER A 59 0.04 -0.20 -14.23
CA SER A 59 0.27 1.25 -14.18
C SER A 59 1.75 1.61 -14.28
N SER A 60 2.64 0.73 -13.83
CA SER A 60 4.07 1.02 -13.63
C SER A 60 4.82 1.58 -14.85
N ALA A 61 4.40 1.27 -16.08
CA ALA A 61 5.02 1.78 -17.30
C ALA A 61 4.47 3.14 -17.77
N VAL A 62 3.19 3.43 -17.53
CA VAL A 62 2.46 4.58 -18.13
C VAL A 62 2.04 5.63 -17.10
N ASN A 63 1.76 5.21 -15.87
CA ASN A 63 1.37 6.07 -14.76
C ASN A 63 1.99 5.55 -13.44
N PRO A 64 3.31 5.69 -13.28
CA PRO A 64 4.03 5.09 -12.15
C PRO A 64 3.59 5.71 -10.82
N LEU A 65 3.35 4.87 -9.82
CA LEU A 65 3.17 5.27 -8.42
C LEU A 65 4.42 4.93 -7.59
N PRO A 66 5.26 5.92 -7.25
CA PRO A 66 6.36 5.72 -6.31
C PRO A 66 5.86 5.31 -4.92
N LEU A 67 6.61 4.45 -4.23
CA LEU A 67 6.29 4.06 -2.85
C LEU A 67 6.32 5.25 -1.90
N GLY A 68 7.19 6.25 -2.13
CA GLY A 68 7.19 7.50 -1.37
C GLY A 68 5.84 8.21 -1.43
N ASP A 69 5.28 8.36 -2.63
CA ASP A 69 3.98 9.01 -2.85
C ASP A 69 2.84 8.19 -2.22
N LEU A 70 2.87 6.86 -2.34
CA LEU A 70 1.89 5.99 -1.67
C LEU A 70 1.85 6.25 -0.15
N PHE A 71 3.00 6.33 0.51
CA PHE A 71 3.06 6.57 1.95
C PHE A 71 2.72 8.02 2.33
N LYS A 72 3.07 8.98 1.47
CA LYS A 72 2.66 10.38 1.62
C LYS A 72 1.14 10.53 1.57
N HIS A 73 0.48 10.01 0.54
CA HIS A 73 -0.99 10.04 0.44
C HIS A 73 -1.67 9.27 1.56
N SER A 74 -1.06 8.15 2.00
CA SER A 74 -1.53 7.43 3.18
C SER A 74 -1.46 8.29 4.45
N TYR A 75 -0.36 9.03 4.64
CA TYR A 75 -0.20 9.96 5.76
C TYR A 75 -1.26 11.08 5.71
N GLU A 76 -1.45 11.71 4.55
CA GLU A 76 -2.45 12.77 4.31
C GLU A 76 -3.87 12.29 4.65
N HIS A 77 -4.22 11.05 4.30
CA HIS A 77 -5.48 10.46 4.72
C HIS A 77 -5.57 10.31 6.25
N PHE A 78 -4.55 9.74 6.89
CA PHE A 78 -4.63 9.35 8.30
C PHE A 78 -4.54 10.52 9.27
N ILE A 79 -3.94 11.66 8.90
CA ILE A 79 -4.02 12.88 9.70
C ILE A 79 -5.43 13.45 9.73
N CYS A 80 -6.16 13.36 8.62
CA CYS A 80 -7.54 13.86 8.50
C CYS A 80 -8.58 12.84 9.01
N SER A 81 -8.28 11.55 8.87
CA SER A 81 -9.17 10.45 9.26
C SER A 81 -8.40 9.33 9.98
N PRO A 82 -7.98 9.55 11.25
CA PRO A 82 -7.25 8.56 12.02
C PRO A 82 -7.99 7.22 12.16
N ILE A 83 -7.23 6.13 12.31
CA ILE A 83 -7.77 4.79 12.58
C ILE A 83 -7.87 4.51 14.08
N ASN A 84 -6.85 4.89 14.85
CA ASN A 84 -6.75 4.56 16.26
C ASN A 84 -7.17 5.73 17.15
N MET A 85 -7.93 5.40 18.17
CA MET A 85 -8.09 6.22 19.36
C MET A 85 -7.30 5.57 20.51
N ASP A 86 -6.70 6.37 21.36
CA ASP A 86 -6.09 5.92 22.60
C ASP A 86 -7.17 5.43 23.59
N THR A 87 -6.73 4.93 24.74
CA THR A 87 -7.63 4.44 25.79
C THR A 87 -8.56 5.50 26.37
N GLU A 88 -8.28 6.78 26.12
CA GLU A 88 -9.07 7.95 26.53
C GLU A 88 -9.97 8.47 25.40
N GLY A 89 -9.98 7.81 24.23
CA GLY A 89 -10.75 8.22 23.06
C GLY A 89 -10.11 9.34 22.24
N LYS A 90 -8.86 9.75 22.52
CA LYS A 90 -8.13 10.76 21.75
C LYS A 90 -7.41 10.11 20.58
N THR A 91 -7.30 10.84 19.47
CA THR A 91 -6.57 10.37 18.29
C THR A 91 -5.07 10.25 18.59
N VAL A 92 -4.48 9.11 18.25
CA VAL A 92 -3.02 8.93 18.34
C VAL A 92 -2.33 9.86 17.34
N ASP A 93 -1.31 10.58 17.80
CA ASP A 93 -0.51 11.49 16.96
C ASP A 93 0.16 10.72 15.81
N MET A 94 -0.21 11.06 14.58
CA MET A 94 0.29 10.43 13.36
C MET A 94 1.52 11.20 12.88
N LYS A 95 2.62 10.49 12.61
CA LYS A 95 3.86 11.06 12.11
C LYS A 95 4.20 10.48 10.75
N GLU A 96 4.90 11.28 9.96
CA GLU A 96 5.47 10.81 8.70
C GLU A 96 6.42 9.62 8.96
N MET A 97 6.31 8.60 8.12
CA MET A 97 7.10 7.38 8.25
C MET A 97 8.58 7.69 8.03
N LYS A 98 9.43 7.25 8.97
CA LYS A 98 10.88 7.29 8.76
C LYS A 98 11.31 6.16 7.82
N ILE A 99 11.88 6.53 6.68
CA ILE A 99 12.31 5.59 5.64
C ILE A 99 13.77 5.17 5.86
N PHE A 100 14.05 3.90 5.65
CA PHE A 100 15.38 3.31 5.68
C PHE A 100 15.66 2.54 4.40
N SER A 101 16.89 2.59 3.89
CA SER A 101 17.29 1.82 2.71
C SER A 101 18.20 0.63 3.05
N PRO A 102 19.22 0.76 3.92
CA PRO A 102 19.96 -0.42 4.40
C PRO A 102 19.19 -1.16 5.49
N MET A 103 19.11 -2.50 5.38
CA MET A 103 18.47 -3.35 6.40
C MET A 103 19.16 -3.23 7.77
N ASP A 104 20.47 -3.02 7.79
CA ASP A 104 21.24 -2.88 9.02
C ASP A 104 20.90 -1.59 9.77
N ASP A 105 20.69 -0.48 9.05
CA ASP A 105 20.27 0.80 9.62
C ASP A 105 18.86 0.69 10.21
N PHE A 106 17.94 0.06 9.47
CA PHE A 106 16.58 -0.20 9.94
C PHE A 106 16.58 -1.08 11.20
N SER A 107 17.33 -2.19 11.17
CA SER A 107 17.41 -3.12 12.30
C SER A 107 18.01 -2.45 13.54
N SER A 108 19.07 -1.65 13.37
CA SER A 108 19.72 -0.90 14.44
C SER A 108 18.80 0.16 15.05
N HIS A 109 18.02 0.86 14.21
CA HIS A 109 17.02 1.82 14.65
C HIS A 109 15.92 1.15 15.47
N MET A 110 15.34 0.05 14.97
CA MET A 110 14.30 -0.71 15.66
C MET A 110 14.77 -1.22 17.03
N GLN A 111 16.01 -1.70 17.13
CA GLN A 111 16.59 -2.12 18.41
C GLN A 111 16.79 -0.96 19.38
N THR A 112 17.17 0.22 18.87
CA THR A 112 17.41 1.42 19.69
C THR A 112 16.11 2.04 20.23
N GLU A 113 15.03 2.08 19.43
CA GLU A 113 13.73 2.57 19.89
C GLU A 113 13.21 1.80 21.11
N ILE A 114 13.40 0.48 21.14
CA ILE A 114 13.10 -0.33 22.32
C ILE A 114 13.86 0.18 23.55
N VAL A 115 15.17 0.45 23.42
CA VAL A 115 16.01 0.87 24.55
C VAL A 115 15.53 2.21 25.12
N GLN A 116 15.07 3.12 24.25
CA GLN A 116 14.51 4.39 24.67
C GLN A 116 13.14 4.23 25.34
N GLN A 117 12.24 3.39 24.80
CA GLN A 117 10.97 3.05 25.44
C GLN A 117 11.16 2.39 26.81
N ARG A 118 12.18 1.53 26.97
CA ARG A 118 12.56 0.91 28.25
C ARG A 118 12.95 1.94 29.30
N ARG A 119 13.74 2.96 28.94
CA ARG A 119 14.22 4.00 29.89
C ARG A 119 13.08 4.82 30.49
N LEU A 120 12.00 5.03 29.74
CA LEU A 120 10.81 5.75 30.20
C LEU A 120 9.94 4.94 31.19
N THR A 121 10.15 3.62 31.30
CA THR A 121 9.30 2.72 32.12
C THR A 121 10.01 2.10 33.33
N ILE A 122 11.21 2.56 33.70
CA ILE A 122 11.95 1.98 34.85
C ILE A 122 11.36 2.48 36.18
N SER A 123 10.27 1.84 36.60
CA SER A 123 9.89 1.68 38.00
C SER A 123 9.13 0.35 38.17
N GLY A 124 9.75 -0.65 38.82
CA GLY A 124 9.05 -1.82 39.36
C GLY A 124 9.28 -3.18 38.65
N ASN A 125 9.89 -4.11 39.39
CA ASN A 125 10.24 -5.47 39.00
C ASN A 125 9.04 -6.39 38.69
N LYS A 126 9.23 -7.33 37.74
CA LYS A 126 8.28 -8.30 37.10
C LYS A 126 7.44 -7.76 35.94
N ALA A 127 6.90 -6.55 36.00
CA ALA A 127 6.23 -5.93 34.85
C ALA A 127 7.22 -5.67 33.69
N SER A 128 8.49 -5.40 34.00
CA SER A 128 9.53 -5.10 33.01
C SER A 128 9.90 -6.28 32.12
N GLN A 129 9.94 -7.52 32.63
CA GLN A 129 10.29 -8.70 31.80
C GLN A 129 9.19 -9.06 30.78
N ARG A 130 7.91 -8.92 31.16
CA ARG A 130 6.80 -9.17 30.23
C ARG A 130 6.75 -8.10 29.14
N LEU A 131 7.01 -6.84 29.50
CA LEU A 131 7.12 -5.74 28.55
C LEU A 131 8.32 -5.94 27.62
N GLU A 132 9.46 -6.37 28.16
CA GLU A 132 10.68 -6.66 27.39
C GLU A 132 10.44 -7.73 26.31
N ARG A 133 9.81 -8.85 26.69
CA ARG A 133 9.45 -9.90 25.73
C ARG A 133 8.51 -9.38 24.65
N LYS A 134 7.52 -8.54 25.01
CA LYS A 134 6.61 -7.92 24.04
C LYS A 134 7.35 -7.00 23.07
N CYS A 135 8.19 -6.09 23.56
CA CYS A 135 8.98 -5.20 22.71
C CYS A 135 9.89 -6.00 21.77
N LYS A 136 10.58 -7.03 22.28
CA LYS A 136 11.44 -7.90 21.47
C LYS A 136 10.64 -8.58 20.35
N MET A 137 9.46 -9.13 20.65
CA MET A 137 8.59 -9.73 19.64
C MET A 137 8.13 -8.71 18.58
N ILE A 138 7.84 -7.47 18.97
CA ILE A 138 7.45 -6.40 18.02
C ILE A 138 8.59 -6.10 17.05
N VAL A 139 9.83 -5.96 17.55
CA VAL A 139 10.99 -5.70 16.68
C VAL A 139 11.34 -6.88 15.80
N GLU A 140 11.34 -8.10 16.34
CA GLU A 140 11.55 -9.30 15.53
C GLU A 140 10.48 -9.41 14.43
N HIS A 141 9.23 -9.06 14.74
CA HIS A 141 8.15 -9.02 13.76
C HIS A 141 8.38 -7.93 12.70
N ALA A 142 8.77 -6.72 13.08
CA ALA A 142 9.05 -5.63 12.16
C ALA A 142 10.22 -5.94 11.21
N ILE A 143 11.31 -6.49 11.74
CA ILE A 143 12.49 -6.92 10.95
C ILE A 143 12.09 -8.08 10.01
N ASN A 144 11.32 -9.05 10.48
CA ASN A 144 10.85 -10.14 9.64
C ASN A 144 9.93 -9.63 8.52
N LEU A 145 9.02 -8.71 8.82
CA LEU A 145 8.17 -8.07 7.83
C LEU A 145 9.01 -7.32 6.78
N ALA A 146 9.99 -6.54 7.21
CA ALA A 146 10.92 -5.85 6.30
C ALA A 146 11.66 -6.85 5.39
N ARG A 147 12.13 -7.99 5.91
CA ARG A 147 12.79 -9.04 5.10
C ARG A 147 11.86 -9.64 4.05
N VAL A 148 10.61 -9.94 4.43
CA VAL A 148 9.60 -10.50 3.51
C VAL A 148 9.24 -9.50 2.40
N TYR A 149 9.14 -8.21 2.74
CA TYR A 149 8.74 -7.18 1.80
C TYR A 149 9.90 -6.58 0.99
N GLN A 150 11.16 -6.72 1.44
CA GLN A 150 12.34 -6.18 0.79
C GLN A 150 12.40 -6.40 -0.74
N PRO A 151 12.19 -7.62 -1.29
CA PRO A 151 12.25 -7.81 -2.74
C PRO A 151 11.22 -6.97 -3.52
N TYR A 152 10.09 -6.63 -2.89
CA TYR A 152 9.04 -5.79 -3.49
C TYR A 152 9.33 -4.31 -3.30
N MET A 153 9.79 -3.90 -2.11
CA MET A 153 10.05 -2.48 -1.79
C MET A 153 11.27 -1.90 -2.52
N PHE A 154 12.10 -2.76 -3.13
CA PHE A 154 13.29 -2.38 -3.89
C PHE A 154 13.24 -2.87 -5.34
N PHE A 155 12.10 -3.42 -5.78
CA PHE A 155 11.90 -3.82 -7.17
C PHE A 155 11.93 -2.59 -8.08
N ARG A 156 12.70 -2.66 -9.16
CA ARG A 156 12.86 -1.55 -10.14
C ARG A 156 12.25 -1.85 -11.50
N GLY A 157 11.66 -3.04 -11.66
CA GLY A 157 11.03 -3.42 -12.92
C GLY A 157 9.74 -2.63 -13.15
N ARG A 158 9.44 -2.40 -14.43
CA ARG A 158 8.15 -1.89 -14.91
C ARG A 158 7.55 -2.95 -15.81
N PHE A 159 6.22 -3.03 -15.81
CA PHE A 159 5.50 -4.01 -16.58
C PHE A 159 4.97 -3.40 -17.88
N ASP A 160 5.39 -3.98 -19.00
CA ASP A 160 4.89 -3.58 -20.32
C ASP A 160 3.38 -3.83 -20.42
N ASN A 161 2.66 -2.83 -20.89
CA ASN A 161 1.22 -2.87 -21.12
C ASN A 161 0.84 -2.56 -22.58
N SER A 162 1.81 -2.68 -23.51
CA SER A 162 1.65 -2.34 -24.93
C SER A 162 0.45 -3.02 -25.59
N ASN A 163 0.18 -4.29 -25.28
CA ASN A 163 -0.99 -4.98 -25.83
C ASN A 163 -2.32 -4.37 -25.36
N THR A 164 -2.39 -3.89 -24.11
CA THR A 164 -3.57 -3.21 -23.56
C THR A 164 -3.73 -1.83 -24.17
N HIS A 165 -2.63 -1.12 -24.43
CA HIS A 165 -2.66 0.13 -25.20
C HIS A 165 -3.21 -0.10 -26.62
N ASN A 166 -2.68 -1.08 -27.34
CA ASN A 166 -3.16 -1.47 -28.68
C ASN A 166 -4.62 -1.98 -28.68
N LEU A 167 -5.12 -2.46 -27.53
CA LEU A 167 -6.53 -2.79 -27.36
C LEU A 167 -7.37 -1.51 -27.39
N MET A 168 -6.95 -0.48 -26.65
CA MET A 168 -7.60 0.83 -26.56
C MET A 168 -7.53 1.64 -27.86
N GLU A 169 -6.38 1.66 -28.54
CA GLU A 169 -6.24 2.36 -29.85
C GLU A 169 -7.21 1.83 -30.92
N GLY A 170 -7.63 0.56 -30.78
CA GLY A 170 -8.61 -0.04 -31.69
C GLY A 170 -10.07 0.25 -31.33
N MET A 171 -10.35 1.04 -30.30
CA MET A 171 -11.70 1.38 -29.84
C MET A 171 -12.21 2.66 -30.49
N SER A 172 -13.53 2.79 -30.63
CA SER A 172 -14.14 4.09 -30.93
C SER A 172 -14.07 5.03 -29.73
N GLU A 173 -14.31 6.33 -29.94
CA GLU A 173 -14.37 7.29 -28.82
C GLU A 173 -15.47 6.95 -27.81
N GLU A 174 -16.61 6.44 -28.29
CA GLU A 174 -17.73 6.02 -27.45
C GLU A 174 -17.35 4.82 -26.59
N GLU A 175 -16.65 3.83 -27.17
CA GLU A 175 -16.13 2.68 -26.43
C GLU A 175 -15.11 3.09 -25.38
N MET A 176 -14.17 3.98 -25.74
CA MET A 176 -13.15 4.49 -24.81
C MET A 176 -13.80 5.21 -23.62
N LYS A 177 -14.81 6.06 -23.87
CA LYS A 177 -15.59 6.75 -22.82
C LYS A 177 -16.41 5.80 -21.95
N ARG A 178 -16.90 4.69 -22.53
CA ARG A 178 -17.74 3.69 -21.83
C ARG A 178 -16.92 2.73 -20.98
N PHE A 179 -15.80 2.22 -21.50
CA PHE A 179 -14.96 1.26 -20.80
C PHE A 179 -13.97 1.90 -19.83
N ARG A 180 -13.54 3.17 -20.03
CA ARG A 180 -12.66 3.90 -19.09
C ARG A 180 -11.46 3.07 -18.62
N LEU A 181 -10.65 2.61 -19.57
CA LEU A 181 -9.52 1.69 -19.36
C LEU A 181 -8.18 2.39 -19.20
N ASP A 182 -8.15 3.67 -19.52
CA ASP A 182 -6.92 4.44 -19.56
C ASP A 182 -6.39 4.68 -18.15
N VAL A 183 -5.31 3.96 -17.83
CA VAL A 183 -4.63 4.01 -16.54
C VAL A 183 -3.85 5.32 -16.36
N GLU A 184 -3.53 6.03 -17.45
CA GLU A 184 -2.85 7.32 -17.40
C GLU A 184 -3.69 8.39 -16.70
N ASN A 185 -5.02 8.23 -16.70
CA ASN A 185 -5.95 9.15 -16.07
C ASN A 185 -6.23 8.84 -14.59
N VAL A 186 -5.53 7.88 -13.97
CA VAL A 186 -5.67 7.63 -12.53
C VAL A 186 -4.98 8.74 -11.75
N ASP A 187 -5.77 9.52 -11.03
CA ASP A 187 -5.27 10.41 -9.99
C ASP A 187 -4.92 9.58 -8.74
N TRP A 188 -3.63 9.37 -8.51
CA TRP A 188 -3.17 8.56 -7.38
C TRP A 188 -3.46 9.18 -6.02
N GLU A 189 -3.45 10.50 -5.92
CA GLU A 189 -3.73 11.21 -4.67
C GLU A 189 -5.18 10.99 -4.27
N ASP A 190 -6.12 11.26 -5.19
CA ASP A 190 -7.55 11.02 -4.95
C ASP A 190 -7.84 9.53 -4.76
N TYR A 191 -7.27 8.67 -5.60
CA TYR A 191 -7.52 7.24 -5.52
C TYR A 191 -7.04 6.66 -4.18
N ILE A 192 -5.85 7.00 -3.70
CA ILE A 192 -5.36 6.49 -2.42
C ILE A 192 -6.14 7.10 -1.25
N THR A 193 -6.24 8.43 -1.24
CA THR A 193 -6.78 9.18 -0.10
C THR A 193 -8.28 9.01 0.04
N ASN A 194 -9.05 9.15 -1.04
CA ASN A 194 -10.50 9.23 -0.97
C ASN A 194 -11.18 7.91 -1.28
N ILE A 195 -10.58 7.05 -2.10
CA ILE A 195 -11.22 5.81 -2.60
C ILE A 195 -10.67 4.57 -1.88
N HIS A 196 -9.36 4.29 -1.98
CA HIS A 196 -8.74 3.05 -1.53
C HIS A 196 -8.75 2.94 -0.02
N ILE A 197 -8.16 3.90 0.71
CA ILE A 197 -8.06 3.83 2.17
C ILE A 197 -9.44 3.94 2.82
N SER A 198 -10.31 4.83 2.32
CA SER A 198 -11.72 4.91 2.72
C SER A 198 -12.44 3.57 2.53
N GLY A 199 -12.20 2.91 1.38
CA GLY A 199 -12.71 1.58 1.08
C GLY A 199 -12.21 0.52 2.05
N LEU A 200 -10.92 0.51 2.38
CA LEU A 200 -10.32 -0.37 3.38
C LEU A 200 -10.95 -0.18 4.76
N LYS A 201 -11.08 1.08 5.23
CA LYS A 201 -11.75 1.40 6.50
C LYS A 201 -13.19 0.93 6.50
N LYS A 202 -13.92 1.15 5.40
CA LYS A 202 -15.34 0.81 5.30
C LYS A 202 -15.62 -0.69 5.19
N HIS A 203 -14.81 -1.46 4.49
CA HIS A 203 -15.15 -2.86 4.14
C HIS A 203 -14.24 -3.89 4.81
N VAL A 204 -12.99 -3.56 5.10
CA VAL A 204 -12.03 -4.49 5.73
C VAL A 204 -12.02 -4.33 7.25
N MET A 205 -12.16 -3.10 7.74
CA MET A 205 -12.02 -2.80 9.17
C MET A 205 -13.33 -2.91 9.98
N LYS A 206 -14.51 -2.88 9.34
CA LYS A 206 -15.81 -2.89 10.03
C LYS A 206 -16.13 -4.14 10.88
N GLY A 207 -15.28 -5.16 10.86
CA GLY A 207 -15.38 -6.31 11.77
C GLY A 207 -14.56 -6.20 13.06
N ARG A 208 -13.76 -5.14 13.25
CA ARG A 208 -12.85 -4.98 14.39
C ARG A 208 -12.95 -3.57 15.00
N GLY A 209 -14.02 -3.33 15.76
CA GLY A 209 -14.00 -2.35 16.85
C GLY A 209 -14.10 -0.85 16.50
N MET A 210 -14.71 -0.45 15.38
CA MET A 210 -15.16 0.94 15.27
C MET A 210 -16.53 1.11 15.94
N PRO A 211 -16.76 2.15 16.77
CA PRO A 211 -18.09 2.45 17.28
C PRO A 211 -19.05 2.72 16.12
N LYS A 212 -20.30 2.28 16.26
CA LYS A 212 -21.39 2.66 15.36
C LYS A 212 -21.67 4.15 15.46
#